data_AF-A0A3D3WD38-F1
#
_entry.id   AF-A0A3D3WD38-F1
#
_cell.length_a   1.000
_cell.length_b   1.000
_cell.length_c   1.000
_cell.angle_alpha   90.00
_cell.angle_beta   90.00
_cell.angle_gamma   90.00
#
_symmetry.space_group_name_H-M   'P 1'
#
loop_
_entity.id
_entity.type
_entity.pdbx_description
1 polymer ?
#
loop_
_entity_poly.entity_id
_entity_poly.type
_entity_poly.pdbx_seq_one_letter_code
_entity_poly.pdbx_strand_id
1 'polypeptide(L)'
;ATGLHALLVFLHTCRKRNVEFFLVGAKEQPMKAMEKGKILAMINEKHIYATKEEAIQYIKSVQVHLVHMDEHPHHWHKLHKAPSDKDSGQKS
;
A
#
# COMPACT_ATOMS: atom_id res chain seq x y z
N ALA A 1 13.00 -19.79 0.61
CA ALA A 1 12.48 -18.41 0.61
C ALA A 1 10.98 -18.40 0.92
N THR A 2 10.59 -18.51 2.19
CA THR A 2 9.18 -18.71 2.60
C THR A 2 8.48 -17.42 3.04
N GLY A 3 9.15 -16.53 3.79
CA GLY A 3 8.52 -15.31 4.35
C GLY A 3 8.10 -14.26 3.32
N LEU A 4 8.97 -13.92 2.36
CA LEU A 4 8.65 -12.94 1.31
C LEU A 4 7.54 -13.42 0.37
N HIS A 5 7.52 -14.72 0.08
CA HIS A 5 6.45 -15.31 -0.74
C HIS A 5 5.10 -15.27 0.00
N ALA A 6 5.08 -15.60 1.30
CA ALA A 6 3.87 -15.48 2.11
C ALA A 6 3.38 -14.02 2.18
N LEU A 7 4.29 -13.05 2.31
CA LEU A 7 3.94 -11.64 2.26
C LEU A 7 3.33 -11.27 0.90
N LEU A 8 3.91 -11.71 -0.21
CA LEU A 8 3.37 -11.46 -1.56
C LEU A 8 1.93 -12.00 -1.70
N VAL A 9 1.68 -13.23 -1.25
CA VAL A 9 0.34 -13.85 -1.28
C VAL A 9 -0.65 -13.09 -0.41
N PHE A 10 -0.22 -12.63 0.76
CA PHE A 10 -1.03 -11.79 1.65
C PHE A 10 -1.40 -10.46 0.97
N LEU A 11 -0.42 -9.76 0.39
CA LEU A 11 -0.63 -8.49 -0.30
C LEU A 11 -1.62 -8.63 -1.47
N HIS A 12 -1.49 -9.71 -2.24
CA HIS A 12 -2.44 -10.01 -3.32
C HIS A 12 -3.86 -10.27 -2.81
N THR A 13 -3.98 -10.94 -1.67
CA THR A 13 -5.26 -11.21 -1.02
C THR A 13 -5.91 -9.92 -0.50
N CYS A 14 -5.13 -9.05 0.14
CA CYS A 14 -5.57 -7.73 0.59
C CYS A 14 -6.11 -6.90 -0.58
N ARG A 15 -5.36 -6.83 -1.69
CA ARG A 15 -5.79 -6.12 -2.91
C ARG A 15 -7.10 -6.68 -3.48
N LYS A 16 -7.25 -8.01 -3.54
CA LYS A 16 -8.48 -8.65 -4.02
C LYS A 16 -9.71 -8.38 -3.14
N ARG A 17 -9.49 -8.18 -1.85
CA ARG A 17 -10.56 -7.96 -0.85
C ARG A 17 -10.75 -6.49 -0.48
N ASN A 18 -10.05 -5.57 -1.15
CA ASN A 18 -10.03 -4.14 -0.81
C ASN A 18 -9.70 -3.88 0.68
N VAL A 19 -8.77 -4.67 1.24
CA VAL A 19 -8.30 -4.50 2.62
C VAL A 19 -7.02 -3.67 2.60
N GLU A 20 -7.02 -2.58 3.36
CA GLU A 20 -5.83 -1.78 3.59
C GLU A 20 -4.88 -2.44 4.59
N PHE A 21 -3.59 -2.20 4.41
CA PHE A 21 -2.56 -2.63 5.35
C PHE A 21 -1.48 -1.55 5.45
N PHE A 22 -0.73 -1.59 6.56
CA PHE A 22 0.33 -0.66 6.89
C PHE A 22 1.59 -1.46 7.26
N LEU A 23 2.70 -1.15 6.61
CA LEU A 23 4.00 -1.73 6.92
C LEU A 23 4.68 -0.84 7.96
N VAL A 24 4.94 -1.40 9.14
CA VAL A 24 5.48 -0.63 10.26
C VAL A 24 6.77 -1.26 10.77
N GLY A 25 7.79 -0.44 11.02
CA GLY A 25 9.02 -0.87 11.69
C GLY A 25 9.88 -1.85 10.89
N ALA A 26 9.73 -1.86 9.56
CA ALA A 26 10.56 -2.69 8.70
C ALA A 26 12.02 -2.22 8.73
N LYS A 27 12.92 -3.09 9.22
CA LYS A 27 14.37 -2.83 9.28
C LYS A 27 14.97 -2.78 7.86
N GLU A 28 16.15 -2.19 7.74
CA GLU A 28 16.84 -1.97 6.46
C GLU A 28 17.02 -3.25 5.62
N GLN A 29 17.42 -4.36 6.25
CA GLN A 29 17.61 -5.63 5.53
C GLN A 29 16.29 -6.21 4.96
N PRO A 30 15.18 -6.32 5.73
CA PRO A 30 13.86 -6.60 5.18
C PRO A 30 13.43 -5.65 4.07
N MET A 31 13.67 -4.33 4.20
CA MET A 31 13.32 -3.34 3.18
C MET A 31 14.03 -3.61 1.85
N LYS A 32 15.36 -3.83 1.89
CA LYS A 32 16.14 -4.20 0.68
C LYS A 32 15.66 -5.50 0.04
N ALA A 33 15.26 -6.48 0.86
CA ALA A 33 14.75 -7.74 0.35
C ALA A 33 13.37 -7.58 -0.34
N MET A 34 12.50 -6.75 0.22
CA MET A 34 11.21 -6.40 -0.39
C MET A 34 11.38 -5.57 -1.67
N GLU A 35 12.36 -4.67 -1.72
CA GLU A 35 12.71 -3.89 -2.91
C GLU A 35 13.19 -4.80 -4.05
N LYS A 36 14.16 -5.68 -3.77
CA LYS A 36 14.65 -6.67 -4.74
C LYS A 36 13.53 -7.58 -5.26
N GLY A 37 12.59 -7.94 -4.40
CA GLY A 37 11.42 -8.75 -4.74
C GLY A 37 10.30 -8.00 -5.46
N LYS A 38 10.46 -6.69 -5.73
CA LYS A 38 9.40 -5.79 -6.25
C LYS A 38 8.12 -5.80 -5.38
N ILE A 39 8.24 -6.17 -4.12
CA ILE A 39 7.11 -6.22 -3.17
C ILE A 39 6.71 -4.82 -2.75
N LEU A 40 7.67 -3.89 -2.61
CA LEU A 40 7.38 -2.50 -2.25
C LEU A 40 6.44 -1.82 -3.26
N ALA A 41 6.51 -2.19 -4.54
CA ALA A 41 5.60 -1.67 -5.58
C ALA A 41 4.13 -2.11 -5.38
N MET A 42 3.87 -3.13 -4.56
CA MET A 42 2.53 -3.56 -4.17
C MET A 42 2.02 -2.86 -2.91
N ILE A 43 2.88 -2.09 -2.24
CA ILE A 43 2.57 -1.36 -1.02
C ILE A 43 2.43 0.13 -1.37
N ASN A 44 1.40 0.78 -0.85
CA ASN A 44 1.29 2.22 -0.95
C ASN A 44 2.44 2.86 -0.14
N GLU A 45 3.25 3.71 -0.76
CA GLU A 45 4.38 4.37 -0.07
C GLU A 45 3.93 5.16 1.16
N LYS A 46 2.71 5.71 1.13
CA LYS A 46 2.09 6.39 2.29
C LYS A 46 1.70 5.45 3.43
N HIS A 47 1.85 4.14 3.26
CA HIS A 47 1.49 3.12 4.24
C HIS A 47 2.73 2.48 4.88
N ILE A 48 3.92 3.04 4.67
CA ILE A 48 5.18 2.57 5.25
C ILE A 48 5.60 3.55 6.35
N TYR A 49 5.71 3.06 7.58
CA TYR A 49 5.99 3.88 8.78
C TYR A 49 7.13 3.30 9.61
N ALA A 50 7.86 4.18 10.30
CA ALA A 50 8.91 3.75 11.21
C ALA A 50 8.32 3.19 12.51
N THR A 51 7.26 3.83 13.03
CA THR A 51 6.65 3.48 14.31
C THR A 51 5.15 3.20 14.21
N LYS A 52 4.62 2.45 15.18
CA LYS A 52 3.19 2.10 15.25
C LYS A 52 2.34 3.34 15.52
N GLU A 53 2.88 4.24 16.32
CA GLU A 53 2.25 5.48 16.75
C GLU A 53 1.99 6.40 15.54
N GLU A 54 2.98 6.58 14.66
CA GLU A 54 2.83 7.33 13.41
C GLU A 54 1.75 6.74 12.51
N ALA A 55 1.77 5.42 12.31
CA ALA A 55 0.76 4.74 11.51
C ALA A 55 -0.65 4.93 12.09
N ILE A 56 -0.82 4.82 13.41
CA ILE A 56 -2.10 5.03 14.09
C ILE A 56 -2.55 6.49 13.98
N GLN A 57 -1.64 7.46 14.11
CA GLN A 57 -1.97 8.88 13.94
C GLN A 57 -2.48 9.17 12.53
N TYR A 58 -1.85 8.61 11.51
CA TYR A 58 -2.34 8.71 10.13
C TYR A 58 -3.71 8.06 9.98
N ILE A 59 -3.89 6.81 10.44
CA ILE A 59 -5.18 6.10 10.36
C ILE A 59 -6.29 6.93 11.00
N LYS A 60 -6.05 7.54 12.17
CA LYS A 60 -7.02 8.39 12.85
C LYS A 60 -7.33 9.68 12.07
N SER A 61 -6.34 10.30 11.42
CA SER A 61 -6.56 11.53 10.65
C SER A 61 -7.38 11.27 9.38
N VAL A 62 -7.24 10.08 8.79
CA VAL A 62 -8.03 9.67 7.62
C VAL A 62 -9.28 8.86 7.99
N GLN A 63 -9.50 8.50 9.26
CA GLN A 63 -10.61 7.65 9.72
C GLN A 63 -11.97 8.19 9.29
N VAL A 64 -12.18 9.50 9.33
CA VAL A 64 -13.43 10.13 8.87
C VAL A 64 -13.62 9.96 7.36
N HIS A 65 -12.55 9.89 6.57
CA HIS A 65 -12.58 9.66 5.13
C HIS A 65 -12.64 8.16 4.78
N LEU A 66 -12.12 7.28 5.66
CA LEU A 66 -12.17 5.82 5.53
C LEU A 66 -13.52 5.20 5.99
N VAL A 67 -14.31 5.90 6.81
CA VAL A 67 -15.62 5.42 7.28
C VAL A 67 -16.76 5.80 6.32
N HIS A 68 -16.65 6.89 5.55
CA HIS A 68 -17.63 7.29 4.53
C HIS A 68 -17.27 6.79 3.10
N MET A 69 -16.53 5.68 3.00
CA MET A 69 -16.00 5.15 1.74
C MET A 69 -17.09 4.69 0.76
N ASP A 70 -18.27 4.35 1.27
CA ASP A 70 -19.43 3.95 0.47
C ASP A 70 -20.12 5.14 -0.22
N GLU A 71 -19.92 6.36 0.32
CA GLU A 71 -20.57 7.59 -0.16
C GLU A 71 -19.76 8.29 -1.25
N HIS A 72 -18.44 8.06 -1.32
CA HIS A 72 -17.54 8.76 -2.25
C HIS A 72 -16.45 7.85 -2.88
N PRO A 73 -16.82 6.90 -3.75
CA PRO A 73 -15.90 5.96 -4.41
C PRO A 73 -14.83 6.64 -5.30
N HIS A 74 -15.06 7.89 -5.71
CA HIS A 74 -14.11 8.66 -6.51
C HIS A 74 -12.93 9.23 -5.69
N HIS A 75 -13.04 9.33 -4.37
CA HIS A 75 -11.95 9.82 -3.52
C HIS A 75 -10.88 8.76 -3.24
N TRP A 76 -11.25 7.48 -3.24
CA TRP A 76 -10.32 6.35 -3.18
C TRP A 76 -9.25 6.45 -4.28
N HIS A 77 -9.67 6.71 -5.52
CA HIS A 77 -8.76 6.83 -6.67
C HIS A 77 -7.78 8.01 -6.59
N LYS A 78 -8.09 9.06 -5.83
CA LYS A 78 -7.20 10.22 -5.67
C LYS A 78 -6.14 10.02 -4.58
N LEU A 79 -6.47 9.29 -3.51
CA LEU A 79 -5.54 9.03 -2.40
C LEU A 79 -4.57 7.88 -2.70
N HIS A 80 -4.97 6.93 -3.55
CA HIS A 80 -4.27 5.66 -3.80
C HIS A 80 -3.78 5.47 -5.25
N LYS A 81 -3.64 6.55 -6.03
CA LYS A 81 -2.93 6.47 -7.31
C LYS A 81 -1.46 6.13 -7.05
N ALA A 82 -1.15 4.83 -6.99
CA ALA A 82 0.15 4.35 -7.43
C ALA A 82 0.37 4.90 -8.87
N PRO A 83 1.60 5.26 -9.26
CA PRO A 83 1.89 5.58 -10.64
C PRO A 83 1.35 4.44 -11.49
N SER A 84 0.29 4.73 -12.22
CA SER A 84 -0.16 3.80 -13.25
C SER A 84 0.94 3.86 -14.28
N ASP A 85 1.51 2.70 -14.64
CA ASP A 85 2.30 2.55 -15.86
C ASP A 85 1.43 2.97 -17.04
N LYS A 86 1.35 4.27 -17.26
CA LYS A 86 1.00 4.89 -18.53
C LYS A 86 2.30 5.18 -19.24
N ASP A 87 3.04 4.12 -19.52
CA ASP A 87 3.93 4.11 -20.66
C ASP A 87 3.82 2.77 -21.38
N SER A 88 2.83 2.71 -22.27
CA SER A 88 2.86 1.85 -23.44
C SER A 88 1.89 2.40 -24.48
N GLY A 89 2.38 3.41 -25.20
CA GLY A 89 2.28 3.43 -26.65
C GLY A 89 1.04 4.05 -27.31
N GLN A 90 1.34 5.04 -28.17
CA GLN A 90 0.67 5.43 -29.42
C GLN A 90 -0.69 6.12 -29.32
N LYS A 91 -1.00 7.18 -30.08
CA LYS A 91 -0.30 8.14 -30.97
C LYS A 91 -1.33 9.28 -31.14
N SER A 92 -0.88 10.54 -31.13
CA SER A 92 -1.07 11.53 -32.22
C SER A 92 -2.45 11.53 -32.88
#